data_AF-A0ABD0PQB8-F1
#
_entry.id   AF-A0ABD0PQB8-F1
#
_cell.length_a   1.000
_cell.length_b   1.000
_cell.length_c   1.000
_cell.angle_alpha   90.00
_cell.angle_beta   90.00
_cell.angle_gamma   90.00
#
_symmetry.space_group_name_H-M   'P 1'
#
loop_
_entity.id
_entity.type
_entity.pdbx_description
1 polymer ?
#
loop_
_entity_poly.entity_id
_entity_poly.type
_entity_poly.pdbx_seq_one_letter_code
_entity_poly.pdbx_strand_id
1 'polypeptide(L)' 'DGEDTFNRAKLLNIGYAEALKEYDYNCFVFSDVDLIPMDDRNIYKCYNQPRHLSVSMDKFGFRYFGLC' A
#
# COMPACT_ATOMS: atom_id res chain seq x y z
N ASP A 1 23.21 -4.65 -10.55
CA ASP A 1 23.10 -3.18 -10.60
C ASP A 1 21.75 -2.64 -11.09
N GLY A 2 20.61 -3.25 -10.72
CA GLY A 2 19.29 -2.60 -10.84
C GLY A 2 18.95 -1.85 -12.14
N GLU A 3 19.51 -2.27 -13.30
CA GLU A 3 19.40 -1.53 -14.56
C GLU A 3 18.08 -1.80 -15.31
N ASP A 4 17.32 -2.80 -14.86
CA ASP A 4 16.02 -3.14 -15.45
C ASP A 4 14.91 -2.17 -14.99
N THR A 5 13.88 -2.07 -15.81
CA THR A 5 12.72 -1.21 -15.52
C THR A 5 12.03 -1.65 -14.22
N PHE A 6 11.84 -0.70 -13.31
CA PHE A 6 11.13 -0.94 -12.06
C PHE A 6 9.66 -1.28 -12.30
N ASN A 7 9.25 -2.48 -11.89
CA ASN A 7 7.85 -2.92 -11.96
C ASN A 7 7.26 -3.03 -10.55
N ARG A 8 6.64 -1.94 -10.10
CA ARG A 8 6.00 -1.84 -8.78
C ARG A 8 5.01 -2.97 -8.54
N ALA A 9 4.06 -3.17 -9.46
CA ALA A 9 2.99 -4.14 -9.28
C ALA A 9 3.52 -5.57 -9.16
N LYS A 10 4.55 -5.93 -9.93
CA LYS A 10 5.20 -7.23 -9.83
C LYS A 10 5.84 -7.44 -8.45
N LEU A 11 6.49 -6.42 -7.90
CA LEU A 11 7.10 -6.50 -6.57
C LEU A 11 6.04 -6.65 -5.46
N LEU A 12 4.88 -5.99 -5.58
CA LEU A 12 3.78 -6.16 -4.62
C LEU A 12 3.25 -7.60 -4.65
N ASN A 13 3.10 -8.19 -5.83
CA ASN A 13 2.69 -9.60 -5.97
C ASN A 13 3.72 -10.57 -5.38
N ILE A 14 5.02 -10.29 -5.58
CA ILE A 14 6.10 -11.07 -4.96
C ILE A 14 6.02 -10.96 -3.43
N GLY A 15 5.85 -9.75 -2.90
CA GLY A 15 5.72 -9.52 -1.46
C GLY A 15 4.55 -10.29 -0.84
N TYR A 16 3.39 -10.32 -1.51
CA TYR A 16 2.24 -11.14 -1.10
C TYR A 16 2.61 -12.63 -1.02
N ALA A 17 3.27 -13.16 -2.06
CA ALA A 17 3.61 -14.58 -2.14
C ALA A 17 4.69 -14.99 -1.12
N GLU A 18 5.68 -14.13 -0.86
CA GLU A 18 6.73 -14.42 0.11
C GLU A 18 6.24 -14.27 1.56
N ALA A 19 5.41 -13.26 1.87
CA ALA A 19 4.86 -13.07 3.21
C ALA A 19 4.03 -14.29 3.67
N LEU A 20 3.26 -14.90 2.75
CA LEU A 20 2.50 -16.11 3.04
C LEU A 20 3.35 -17.34 3.36
N LYS A 21 4.65 -17.33 3.03
CA LYS A 21 5.58 -18.39 3.44
C LYS A 21 6.05 -18.24 4.88
N GLU A 22 6.06 -17.02 5.42
CA GLU A 22 6.45 -16.76 6.81
C GLU A 22 5.28 -16.97 7.77
N TYR A 23 4.09 -16.50 7.41
CA TYR A 23 2.90 -16.61 8.23
C TYR A 23 1.61 -16.57 7.40
N ASP A 24 0.53 -17.14 7.95
CA ASP A 24 -0.80 -17.10 7.34
C ASP A 24 -1.47 -15.74 7.56
N TYR A 25 -0.98 -14.74 6.81
CA TYR A 25 -1.50 -13.38 6.86
C TYR A 25 -2.86 -13.30 6.15
N ASN A 26 -3.86 -12.77 6.86
CA ASN A 26 -5.21 -12.56 6.33
C ASN A 26 -5.42 -11.15 5.74
N CYS A 27 -4.40 -10.31 5.73
CA CYS A 27 -4.47 -8.93 5.28
C CYS A 27 -3.13 -8.43 4.75
N PHE A 28 -3.16 -7.69 3.64
CA PHE A 28 -1.97 -7.12 3.00
C PHE A 28 -2.19 -5.63 2.77
N VAL A 29 -1.25 -4.82 3.25
CA VAL A 29 -1.23 -3.37 3.00
C VAL A 29 -0.06 -3.06 2.08
N PHE A 30 -0.38 -2.53 0.91
CA PHE A 30 0.63 -2.09 -0.05
C PHE A 30 0.88 -0.59 0.15
N SER A 31 2.06 -0.25 0.68
CA SER A 31 2.47 1.14 0.91
C SER A 31 3.67 1.48 0.05
N ASP A 32 3.69 2.71 -0.47
CA ASP A 32 4.94 3.29 -0.98
C ASP A 32 5.84 3.67 0.18
N VAL A 33 7.16 3.64 -0.06
CA VAL A 33 8.18 3.97 0.95
C VAL A 33 8.22 5.47 1.29
N ASP A 34 7.67 6.31 0.41
CA ASP A 34 7.67 7.76 0.55
C ASP A 34 6.33 8.34 1.04
N LEU A 35 5.39 7.48 1.46
CA LEU A 35 4.10 7.88 2.02
C LEU A 35 4.02 7.54 3.50
N ILE A 36 3.86 8.57 4.34
CA ILE A 36 3.72 8.45 5.79
C ILE A 36 2.34 8.97 6.20
N PRO A 37 1.55 8.21 6.98
CA PRO A 37 0.26 8.69 7.46
C PRO A 37 0.46 9.82 8.46
N MET A 38 -0.27 10.93 8.29
CA MET A 38 -0.22 12.07 9.21
C MET A 38 -1.10 11.88 10.45
N ASP A 39 -2.03 10.94 10.41
CA ASP A 39 -3.05 10.71 11.44
C ASP A 39 -3.09 9.22 11.79
N ASP A 40 -2.96 8.90 13.08
CA ASP A 40 -2.94 7.55 13.62
C ASP A 40 -4.32 6.86 13.56
N ARG A 41 -5.38 7.64 13.33
CA ARG A 41 -6.73 7.13 13.05
C ARG A 41 -6.82 6.47 11.67
N ASN A 42 -5.84 6.65 10.79
CA ASN A 42 -5.72 5.89 9.55
C ASN A 42 -5.12 4.50 9.85
N ILE A 43 -5.95 3.57 10.29
CA ILE A 43 -5.50 2.24 10.73
C ILE A 43 -5.10 1.39 9.51
N TYR A 44 -3.85 0.93 9.50
CA TYR A 44 -3.28 0.06 8.45
C TYR A 44 -3.77 -1.38 8.63
N LYS A 45 -5.03 -1.62 8.27
CA LYS A 45 -5.65 -2.94 8.26
C LYS A 45 -6.66 -3.06 7.12
N CYS A 46 -7.07 -4.30 6.86
CA CYS A 46 -8.11 -4.61 5.90
C CYS A 46 -9.50 -4.46 6.52
N TYR A 47 -10.48 -4.28 5.65
CA TYR A 47 -11.91 -4.20 5.96
C TYR A 47 -12.68 -5.12 5.00
N ASN A 48 -14.01 -5.11 5.08
CA ASN A 48 -14.88 -5.96 4.24
C ASN A 48 -14.79 -5.64 2.74
N GLN A 49 -14.25 -4.47 2.38
CA GLN A 49 -14.01 -4.04 1.00
C GLN A 49 -12.55 -3.57 0.88
N PRO A 50 -11.96 -3.59 -0.33
CA PRO A 50 -10.66 -2.99 -0.58
C PRO A 50 -10.63 -1.56 -0.03
N ARG A 51 -9.52 -1.17 0.60
CA ARG A 51 -9.40 0.14 1.23
C ARG A 51 -8.28 0.92 0.57
N HIS A 52 -8.61 2.06 -0.02
CA HIS A 52 -7.63 3.07 -0.37
C HIS A 52 -7.23 3.87 0.89
N LEU A 53 -5.98 3.76 1.35
CA LEU A 53 -5.50 4.40 2.59
C LEU A 53 -4.95 5.82 2.37
N SER A 54 -4.28 6.08 1.24
CA SER A 54 -3.66 7.36 0.91
C SER A 54 -4.58 8.24 0.06
N VAL A 55 -5.80 8.48 0.54
CA VAL A 55 -6.85 9.20 -0.22
C VAL A 55 -6.55 10.68 -0.42
N SER A 56 -5.76 11.28 0.47
CA SER A 56 -5.48 12.71 0.51
C SER A 56 -4.00 12.92 0.84
N MET A 57 -3.23 13.27 -0.17
CA MET A 57 -1.77 13.42 -0.10
C MET A 57 -1.38 14.90 -0.23
N ASP A 58 -0.38 15.32 0.53
CA ASP A 58 0.18 16.67 0.53
C ASP A 58 0.69 17.10 -0.84
N LYS A 59 1.38 16.20 -1.57
CA LYS A 59 1.91 16.41 -2.92
C LYS A 59 0.83 16.81 -3.94
N PHE A 60 -0.44 16.48 -3.67
CA PHE A 60 -1.57 16.83 -4.52
C PHE A 60 -2.49 17.91 -3.91
N GLY A 61 -2.05 18.55 -2.82
CA GLY A 61 -2.79 19.59 -2.10
C GLY A 61 -3.97 19.04 -1.32
N PHE A 62 -3.85 17.83 -0.76
CA PHE A 62 -4.88 17.17 0.05
C PHE A 62 -6.23 16.93 -0.67
N ARG A 63 -6.23 16.96 -2.00
CA ARG A 63 -7.40 16.59 -2.80
C ARG A 63 -7.67 15.10 -2.66
N TYR A 64 -8.95 14.74 -2.57
CA TYR A 64 -9.37 13.34 -2.54
C TYR A 64 -9.17 12.68 -3.90
N PHE A 65 -8.38 11.61 -3.94
CA PHE A 65 -8.15 10.80 -5.13
C PHE A 65 -8.78 9.41 -4.97
N GLY A 66 -9.56 9.00 -5.98
CA GLY A 66 -10.06 7.62 -6.13
C GLY A 66 -10.73 7.07 -4.86
N LEU A 67 -12.00 7.41 -4.64
CA LEU A 67 -12.81 6.80 -3.59
C LEU A 67 -13.30 5.43 -4.07
N CYS A 68 -12.46 4.41 -3.88
CA CYS A 68 -12.89 3.02 -3.82
C CYS A 68 -12.36 2.39 -2.54
#